data_AF-A0A453T6Z4-F1
#
_entry.id   AF-A0A453T6Z4-F1
#
_cell.length_a   1.000
_cell.length_b   1.000
_cell.length_c   1.000
_cell.angle_alpha   90.00
_cell.angle_beta   90.00
_cell.angle_gamma   90.00
#
_symmetry.space_group_name_H-M   'P 1'
#
loop_
_entity.id
_entity.type
_entity.pdbx_description
1 polymer ?
#
loop_
_entity_poly.entity_id
_entity_poly.type
_entity_poly.pdbx_seq_one_letter_code
_entity_poly.pdbx_strand_id
1 'polypeptide(L)'
;ALGRLSPAVSLLEIRVPKERRADTARGKLLLRVGPARGNSLLRVGTTRANSLLRAAARLEPEELVFDLPSDLIDGSLVVDLPCLRRATFIALRIFLLILRVPDGAEFPALESLSLSCGIAHAHLDALLRHCPRLRTLRLGGFLFDQGDLRVNSASLQELAVDRESGLTHRVDIVAPALKQLSMSLIATEVSISVLAPMVEKVSWHCCYRAGSITFGLWELEQVTLETSESQGQLPSLQIHASIVCLLSCSQFTAME
;
A
#
# COMPACT_ATOMS: atom_id res chain seq x y z
N ALA A 1 -15.95 -28.64 -30.23
CA ALA A 1 -15.50 -27.28 -29.86
C ALA A 1 -16.63 -26.61 -29.07
N LEU A 2 -16.62 -26.72 -27.74
CA LEU A 2 -17.56 -25.99 -26.89
C LEU A 2 -16.82 -24.76 -26.38
N GLY A 3 -17.11 -23.61 -27.00
CA GLY A 3 -16.65 -22.31 -26.52
C GLY A 3 -17.20 -22.11 -25.12
N ARG A 4 -16.34 -22.22 -24.11
CA ARG A 4 -16.61 -21.65 -22.80
C ARG A 4 -16.56 -20.13 -22.98
N LEU A 5 -17.71 -19.53 -23.28
CA LEU A 5 -17.95 -18.15 -22.94
C LEU A 5 -17.85 -18.09 -21.41
N SER A 6 -16.65 -17.81 -20.90
CA SER A 6 -16.52 -17.37 -19.52
C SER A 6 -17.47 -16.19 -19.36
N PRO A 7 -18.44 -16.25 -18.44
CA PRO A 7 -19.33 -15.12 -18.23
C PRO A 7 -18.44 -13.92 -17.89
N ALA A 8 -18.67 -12.81 -18.58
CA ALA A 8 -17.99 -11.55 -18.34
C ALA A 8 -18.24 -11.13 -16.89
N VAL A 9 -17.32 -11.46 -15.97
CA VAL A 9 -17.43 -11.05 -14.57
C VAL A 9 -16.99 -9.59 -14.49
N SER A 10 -17.87 -8.69 -14.07
CA SER A 10 -17.51 -7.28 -13.88
C SER A 10 -16.78 -7.07 -12.57
N LEU A 11 -17.31 -7.59 -11.46
CA LEU A 11 -16.66 -7.52 -10.15
C LEU A 11 -16.48 -8.91 -9.57
N LEU A 12 -15.24 -9.24 -9.24
CA LEU A 12 -14.88 -10.39 -8.44
C LEU A 12 -14.29 -9.92 -7.11
N GLU A 13 -15.12 -9.99 -6.09
CA GLU A 13 -14.73 -9.67 -4.73
C GLU A 13 -14.59 -10.94 -3.89
N ILE A 14 -13.38 -11.15 -3.39
CA ILE A 14 -13.04 -12.27 -2.51
C ILE A 14 -12.65 -11.67 -1.17
N ARG A 15 -13.60 -11.70 -0.22
CA ARG A 15 -13.36 -11.35 1.18
C ARG A 15 -13.44 -12.61 2.02
N VAL A 16 -12.39 -12.89 2.77
CA VAL A 16 -12.47 -13.93 3.79
C VAL A 16 -13.12 -13.32 5.03
N PRO A 17 -14.32 -13.76 5.44
CA PRO A 17 -14.99 -13.18 6.59
C PRO A 17 -14.14 -13.40 7.84
N LYS A 18 -13.94 -12.34 8.63
CA LYS A 18 -13.57 -12.51 10.03
C LYS A 18 -14.66 -13.34 10.69
N GLU A 19 -14.31 -14.44 11.34
CA GLU A 19 -15.24 -15.08 12.27
C GLU A 19 -15.59 -14.02 13.32
N ARG A 20 -16.79 -13.43 13.22
CA ARG A 20 -17.39 -12.77 14.36
C ARG A 20 -17.50 -13.87 15.42
N ARG A 21 -16.78 -13.73 16.53
CA ARG A 21 -17.09 -14.48 17.75
C ARG A 21 -18.60 -14.33 17.95
N ALA A 22 -19.32 -15.43 17.74
CA ALA A 22 -20.75 -15.46 17.94
C ALA A 22 -20.99 -15.33 19.43
N ASP A 23 -21.44 -14.17 19.88
CA ASP A 23 -22.27 -14.12 21.06
C ASP A 23 -23.50 -14.98 20.77
N THR A 24 -23.67 -15.99 21.60
CA THR A 24 -24.66 -17.04 21.40
C THR A 24 -26.05 -16.49 21.67
N ALA A 25 -26.78 -16.09 20.62
CA ALA A 25 -28.23 -15.96 20.71
C ALA A 25 -28.91 -16.13 19.34
N ARG A 26 -29.52 -17.31 19.19
CA ARG A 26 -30.71 -17.63 18.38
C ARG A 26 -30.63 -17.47 16.85
N GLY A 27 -30.47 -18.64 16.22
CA GLY A 27 -31.43 -19.09 15.21
C GLY A 27 -31.27 -18.53 13.80
N LYS A 28 -30.22 -18.95 13.09
CA LYS A 28 -30.25 -18.99 11.63
C LYS A 28 -29.44 -20.18 11.11
N LEU A 29 -30.14 -21.07 10.42
CA LEU A 29 -29.59 -22.28 9.81
C LEU A 29 -28.67 -21.88 8.64
N LEU A 30 -27.35 -21.98 8.82
CA LEU A 30 -26.37 -21.89 7.76
C LEU A 30 -25.73 -23.27 7.58
N LEU A 31 -25.65 -23.73 6.34
CA LEU A 31 -25.12 -25.03 5.94
C LEU A 31 -23.74 -25.26 6.55
N ARG A 32 -23.71 -26.13 7.56
CA ARG A 32 -22.49 -26.60 8.22
C ARG A 32 -21.76 -27.54 7.26
N VAL A 33 -20.64 -27.10 6.71
CA VAL A 33 -19.59 -28.03 6.30
C VAL A 33 -18.50 -27.97 7.35
N GLY A 34 -18.49 -28.98 8.22
CA GLY A 34 -17.35 -29.29 9.06
C GLY A 34 -17.42 -30.77 9.44
N PRO A 35 -16.28 -31.39 9.73
CA PRO A 35 -16.22 -32.19 10.94
C PRO A 35 -15.15 -31.67 11.90
N ALA A 36 -15.35 -32.13 13.12
CA ALA A 36 -14.75 -31.68 14.37
C ALA A 36 -13.31 -32.14 14.59
N ARG A 37 -12.71 -31.53 15.61
CA ARG A 37 -11.47 -31.86 16.35
C ARG A 37 -10.15 -31.39 15.73
N GLY A 38 -9.59 -30.37 16.39
CA GLY A 38 -8.21 -29.90 16.23
C GLY A 38 -8.19 -28.39 16.10
N ASN A 39 -7.54 -27.69 17.04
CA ASN A 39 -7.33 -26.25 17.00
C ASN A 39 -6.48 -25.84 15.78
N SER A 40 -7.12 -25.66 14.64
CA SER A 40 -6.53 -25.09 13.44
C SER A 40 -7.54 -24.13 12.83
N LEU A 41 -7.66 -22.93 13.43
CA LEU A 41 -8.22 -21.78 12.74
C LEU A 41 -7.64 -21.74 11.33
N LEU A 42 -8.48 -21.65 10.31
CA LEU A 42 -8.15 -21.83 8.88
C LEU A 42 -7.11 -20.79 8.42
N ARG A 43 -5.83 -21.04 8.71
CA ARG A 43 -4.71 -20.24 8.25
C ARG A 43 -4.62 -20.36 6.73
N VAL A 44 -4.49 -19.22 6.05
CA VAL A 44 -4.36 -19.16 4.60
C VAL A 44 -2.87 -19.04 4.27
N GLY A 45 -2.26 -20.16 3.89
CA GLY A 45 -0.90 -20.16 3.36
C GLY A 45 -0.83 -19.61 1.92
N THR A 46 0.38 -19.23 1.50
CA THR A 46 0.72 -18.71 0.15
C THR A 46 0.14 -19.56 -0.98
N THR A 47 0.30 -20.88 -0.89
CA THR A 47 -0.21 -21.83 -1.90
C THR A 47 -1.71 -21.73 -2.11
N ARG A 48 -2.48 -21.55 -1.02
CA ARG A 48 -3.95 -21.46 -1.09
C ARG A 48 -4.38 -20.12 -1.68
N ALA A 49 -3.75 -19.03 -1.26
CA ALA A 49 -4.00 -17.70 -1.82
C ALA A 49 -3.72 -17.65 -3.33
N ASN A 50 -2.57 -18.18 -3.75
CA ASN A 50 -2.18 -18.25 -5.17
C ASN A 50 -3.10 -19.15 -5.99
N SER A 51 -3.55 -20.28 -5.42
CA SER A 51 -4.51 -21.16 -6.10
C SER A 51 -5.86 -20.46 -6.31
N LEU A 52 -6.31 -19.69 -5.33
CA LEU A 52 -7.54 -18.91 -5.40
C LEU A 52 -7.43 -17.78 -6.41
N LEU A 53 -6.31 -17.05 -6.45
CA LEU A 53 -6.07 -16.02 -7.46
C LEU A 53 -5.98 -16.58 -8.87
N ARG A 54 -5.34 -17.75 -9.07
CA ARG A 54 -5.34 -18.43 -10.36
C ARG A 54 -6.74 -18.88 -10.78
N ALA A 55 -7.58 -19.34 -9.85
CA ALA A 55 -8.97 -19.67 -10.14
C ALA A 55 -9.78 -18.42 -10.50
N ALA A 56 -9.58 -17.33 -9.75
CA ALA A 56 -10.18 -16.02 -10.01
C ALA A 56 -9.81 -15.48 -11.39
N ALA A 57 -8.54 -15.60 -11.79
CA ALA A 57 -8.06 -15.14 -13.09
C ALA A 57 -8.75 -15.84 -14.28
N ARG A 58 -9.18 -17.10 -14.11
CA ARG A 58 -9.93 -17.84 -15.15
C ARG A 58 -11.32 -17.25 -15.42
N LEU A 59 -11.83 -16.43 -14.50
CA LEU A 59 -13.09 -15.72 -14.65
C LEU A 59 -12.92 -14.39 -15.41
N GLU A 60 -11.68 -13.99 -15.70
CA GLU A 60 -11.32 -12.75 -16.39
C GLU A 60 -12.11 -11.51 -15.87
N PRO A 61 -12.03 -11.22 -14.56
CA PRO A 61 -12.77 -10.12 -13.98
C PRO A 61 -12.28 -8.76 -14.50
N GLU A 62 -13.18 -7.79 -14.64
CA GLU A 62 -12.82 -6.37 -14.85
C GLU A 62 -12.29 -5.75 -13.55
N GLU A 63 -12.91 -6.09 -12.42
CA GLU A 63 -12.49 -5.61 -11.10
C GLU A 63 -12.18 -6.79 -10.19
N LEU A 64 -10.98 -6.79 -9.60
CA LEU A 64 -10.56 -7.79 -8.63
C LEU A 64 -10.34 -7.12 -7.27
N VAL A 65 -11.08 -7.55 -6.26
CA VAL A 65 -10.84 -7.20 -4.86
C VAL A 65 -10.48 -8.46 -4.11
N PHE A 66 -9.28 -8.49 -3.52
CA PHE A 66 -8.81 -9.59 -2.71
C PHE A 66 -8.43 -9.09 -1.32
N ASP A 67 -9.19 -9.52 -0.32
CA ASP A 67 -9.09 -9.05 1.05
C ASP A 67 -8.91 -10.23 1.99
N LEU A 68 -7.75 -10.26 2.66
CA LEU A 68 -7.38 -11.28 3.60
C LEU A 68 -7.07 -10.66 4.97
N PRO A 69 -7.88 -10.96 6.00
CA PRO A 69 -7.63 -10.51 7.36
C PRO A 69 -6.26 -10.96 7.89
N SER A 70 -5.56 -10.08 8.59
CA SER A 70 -4.22 -10.34 9.14
C SER A 70 -4.18 -11.51 10.12
N ASP A 71 -5.29 -11.79 10.81
CA ASP A 71 -5.44 -12.90 11.75
C ASP A 71 -5.40 -14.29 11.10
N LEU A 72 -5.56 -14.36 9.78
CA LEU A 72 -5.53 -15.60 9.01
C LEU A 72 -4.17 -15.87 8.35
N ILE A 73 -3.21 -14.95 8.49
CA ILE A 73 -1.89 -15.00 7.84
C ILE A 73 -0.84 -15.37 8.88
N ASP A 74 0.00 -16.35 8.55
CA ASP A 74 1.14 -16.74 9.36
C ASP A 74 2.41 -16.11 8.79
N GLY A 75 2.78 -14.93 9.29
CA GLY A 75 3.94 -14.18 8.79
C GLY A 75 3.67 -13.46 7.47
N SER A 76 4.58 -13.60 6.49
CA SER A 76 4.47 -12.97 5.18
C SER A 76 3.78 -13.86 4.15
N LEU A 77 2.89 -13.27 3.35
CA LEU A 77 2.18 -13.97 2.29
C LEU A 77 2.79 -13.62 0.93
N VAL A 78 3.45 -14.59 0.30
CA VAL A 78 3.91 -14.48 -1.09
C VAL A 78 2.74 -14.74 -2.04
N VAL A 79 2.41 -13.74 -2.85
CA VAL A 79 1.33 -13.79 -3.84
C VAL A 79 1.87 -13.56 -5.24
N ASP A 80 1.66 -14.51 -6.13
CA ASP A 80 1.93 -14.39 -7.55
C ASP A 80 0.69 -13.82 -8.24
N LEU A 81 0.80 -12.60 -8.77
CA LEU A 81 -0.33 -11.98 -9.48
C LEU A 81 -0.49 -12.63 -10.86
N PRO A 82 -1.61 -13.32 -11.15
CA PRO A 82 -1.85 -13.91 -12.45
C PRO A 82 -2.10 -12.83 -13.51
N CYS A 83 -1.89 -13.16 -14.79
CA CYS A 83 -2.16 -12.23 -15.88
C CYS A 83 -3.66 -11.93 -15.98
N LEU A 84 -4.03 -10.67 -15.78
CA LEU A 84 -5.42 -10.20 -15.82
C LEU A 84 -5.59 -9.21 -16.96
N ARG A 85 -5.83 -9.73 -18.17
CA ARG A 85 -5.86 -8.91 -19.41
C ARG A 85 -7.01 -7.90 -19.45
N ARG A 86 -8.15 -8.26 -18.83
CA ARG A 86 -9.38 -7.47 -18.82
C ARG A 86 -9.54 -6.62 -17.56
N ALA A 87 -8.71 -6.84 -16.54
CA ALA A 87 -8.85 -6.12 -15.28
C ALA A 87 -8.47 -4.64 -15.46
N THR A 88 -9.42 -3.76 -15.15
CA THR A 88 -9.24 -2.31 -15.06
C THR A 88 -8.93 -1.88 -13.63
N PHE A 89 -9.36 -2.66 -12.65
CA PHE A 89 -9.17 -2.38 -11.23
C PHE A 89 -8.66 -3.61 -10.46
N ILE A 90 -7.60 -3.43 -9.67
CA ILE A 90 -7.11 -4.44 -8.74
C ILE A 90 -6.92 -3.80 -7.36
N ALA A 91 -7.56 -4.38 -6.34
CA ALA A 91 -7.33 -4.05 -4.94
C ALA A 91 -6.86 -5.28 -4.16
N LEU A 92 -5.65 -5.21 -3.60
CA LEU A 92 -5.10 -6.23 -2.71
C LEU A 92 -4.98 -5.65 -1.30
N ARG A 93 -5.76 -6.19 -0.36
CA ARG A 93 -5.75 -5.81 1.05
C ARG A 93 -5.27 -7.01 1.86
N ILE A 94 -3.96 -7.09 2.06
CA ILE A 94 -3.31 -8.26 2.68
C ILE A 94 -2.13 -7.76 3.52
N PHE A 95 -2.13 -8.10 4.81
CA PHE A 95 -1.03 -7.76 5.71
C PHE A 95 0.25 -8.55 5.34
N LEU A 96 1.41 -7.89 5.33
CA LEU A 96 2.73 -8.47 4.98
C LEU A 96 2.77 -9.21 3.62
N LEU A 97 2.22 -8.59 2.56
CA LEU A 97 2.15 -9.15 1.22
C LEU A 97 3.44 -9.00 0.40
N ILE A 98 4.08 -10.11 0.08
CA ILE A 98 5.16 -10.13 -0.91
C ILE A 98 4.54 -10.40 -2.29
N LEU A 99 4.33 -9.33 -3.06
CA LEU A 99 3.76 -9.42 -4.40
C LEU A 99 4.83 -9.86 -5.41
N ARG A 100 4.58 -10.92 -6.18
CA ARG A 100 5.45 -11.35 -7.28
C ARG A 100 4.70 -11.17 -8.59
N VAL A 101 5.36 -10.53 -9.54
CA VAL A 101 4.87 -10.41 -10.92
C VAL A 101 5.63 -11.45 -11.74
N PRO A 102 4.96 -12.49 -12.27
CA PRO A 102 5.60 -13.47 -13.13
C PRO A 102 6.18 -12.84 -14.40
N ASP A 103 7.28 -13.39 -14.91
CA ASP A 103 7.86 -12.95 -16.19
C ASP A 103 6.83 -13.12 -17.32
N GLY A 104 6.50 -12.00 -18.00
CA GLY A 104 5.49 -11.96 -19.07
C GLY A 104 4.06 -11.71 -18.59
N ALA A 105 3.83 -11.39 -17.32
CA ALA A 105 2.54 -10.89 -16.86
C ALA A 105 2.30 -9.45 -17.36
N GLU A 106 1.18 -9.25 -18.05
CA GLU A 106 0.79 -7.94 -18.59
C GLU A 106 -0.60 -7.56 -18.07
N PHE A 107 -0.76 -6.28 -17.74
CA PHE A 107 -2.00 -5.68 -17.28
C PHE A 107 -2.40 -4.53 -18.22
N PRO A 108 -2.70 -4.83 -19.49
CA PRO A 108 -2.86 -3.81 -20.53
C PRO A 108 -4.09 -2.90 -20.31
N ALA A 109 -5.12 -3.41 -19.63
CA ALA A 109 -6.34 -2.68 -19.35
C ALA A 109 -6.35 -2.00 -17.97
N LEU A 110 -5.34 -2.23 -17.13
CA LEU A 110 -5.37 -1.79 -15.73
C LEU A 110 -5.25 -0.28 -15.63
N GLU A 111 -6.30 0.35 -15.09
CA GLU A 111 -6.39 1.79 -14.87
C GLU A 111 -6.18 2.16 -13.41
N SER A 112 -6.51 1.26 -12.47
CA SER A 112 -6.47 1.51 -11.03
C SER A 112 -5.87 0.35 -10.27
N LEU A 113 -4.87 0.64 -9.44
CA LEU A 113 -4.21 -0.31 -8.56
C LEU A 113 -4.24 0.21 -7.13
N SER A 114 -4.83 -0.57 -6.23
CA SER A 114 -4.84 -0.31 -4.80
C SER A 114 -4.14 -1.44 -4.07
N LEU A 115 -3.06 -1.12 -3.39
CA LEU A 115 -2.32 -2.05 -2.56
C LEU A 115 -2.39 -1.55 -1.13
N SER A 116 -2.82 -2.41 -0.22
CA SER A 116 -2.81 -2.14 1.22
C SER A 116 -2.05 -3.29 1.86
N CYS A 117 -0.74 -3.16 1.94
CA CYS A 117 0.13 -4.27 2.35
C CYS A 117 1.33 -3.88 3.20
N GLY A 118 1.52 -4.66 4.26
CA GLY A 118 2.53 -4.44 5.30
C GLY A 118 4.00 -4.50 4.87
N ILE A 119 4.39 -5.20 3.80
CA ILE A 119 5.80 -5.28 3.34
C ILE A 119 5.77 -5.54 1.83
N ALA A 120 6.07 -4.56 0.99
CA ALA A 120 6.23 -4.84 -0.44
C ALA A 120 7.71 -5.12 -0.75
N HIS A 121 8.13 -6.37 -0.63
CA HIS A 121 9.47 -6.82 -1.04
C HIS A 121 9.65 -6.93 -2.56
N ALA A 122 8.88 -6.18 -3.34
CA ALA A 122 8.87 -6.36 -4.78
C ALA A 122 8.78 -5.04 -5.53
N HIS A 123 9.75 -4.88 -6.43
CA HIS A 123 9.83 -3.99 -7.58
C HIS A 123 8.48 -3.39 -8.02
N LEU A 124 7.97 -2.40 -7.29
CA LEU A 124 6.81 -1.61 -7.71
C LEU A 124 7.06 -1.09 -9.13
N ASP A 125 8.30 -0.64 -9.40
CA ASP A 125 8.78 -0.27 -10.72
C ASP A 125 8.58 -1.36 -11.80
N ALA A 126 8.76 -2.64 -11.46
CA ALA A 126 8.52 -3.72 -12.40
C ALA A 126 7.02 -3.91 -12.66
N LEU A 127 6.18 -3.85 -11.62
CA LEU A 127 4.74 -3.92 -11.79
C LEU A 127 4.22 -2.75 -12.62
N LEU A 128 4.68 -1.53 -12.35
CA LEU A 128 4.29 -0.31 -13.09
C LEU A 128 4.68 -0.39 -14.57
N ARG A 129 5.82 -1.00 -14.90
CA ARG A 129 6.24 -1.24 -16.30
C ARG A 129 5.25 -2.12 -17.08
N HIS A 130 4.48 -2.98 -16.41
CA HIS A 130 3.49 -3.86 -17.04
C HIS A 130 2.08 -3.27 -17.10
N CYS A 131 1.88 -2.03 -16.62
CA CYS A 131 0.58 -1.36 -16.51
C CYS A 131 0.56 -0.05 -17.32
N PRO A 132 0.58 -0.08 -18.66
CA PRO A 132 0.75 1.11 -19.51
C PRO A 132 -0.44 2.09 -19.48
N ARG A 133 -1.58 1.68 -18.92
CA ARG A 133 -2.80 2.50 -18.80
C ARG A 133 -3.09 2.92 -17.36
N LEU A 134 -2.19 2.65 -16.43
CA LEU A 134 -2.43 2.93 -15.01
C LEU A 134 -2.59 4.42 -14.78
N ARG A 135 -3.75 4.83 -14.27
CA ARG A 135 -4.09 6.22 -13.95
C ARG A 135 -4.06 6.47 -12.45
N THR A 136 -4.47 5.49 -11.64
CA THR A 136 -4.57 5.66 -10.19
C THR A 136 -3.75 4.59 -9.47
N LEU A 137 -2.85 5.03 -8.59
CA LEU A 137 -2.08 4.16 -7.70
C LEU A 137 -2.33 4.57 -6.25
N ARG A 138 -2.81 3.63 -5.45
CA ARG A 138 -3.02 3.81 -4.00
C ARG A 138 -2.16 2.80 -3.25
N LEU A 139 -1.32 3.31 -2.37
CA LEU A 139 -0.39 2.53 -1.56
C LEU A 139 -0.70 2.82 -0.09
N GLY A 140 -1.11 1.82 0.68
CA GLY A 140 -1.39 1.96 2.12
C GLY A 140 -0.64 0.94 2.96
N GLY A 141 -0.08 1.39 4.08
CA GLY A 141 0.53 0.50 5.07
C GLY A 141 1.78 -0.23 4.58
N PHE A 142 2.52 0.36 3.64
CA PHE A 142 3.76 -0.20 3.10
C PHE A 142 4.88 -0.19 4.13
N LEU A 143 5.76 -1.18 4.05
CA LEU A 143 7.14 -1.11 4.56
C LEU A 143 8.04 -1.29 3.33
N PHE A 144 8.82 -0.27 2.98
CA PHE A 144 9.77 -0.37 1.88
C PHE A 144 11.01 -1.13 2.34
N ASP A 145 11.53 -2.01 1.48
CA ASP A 145 12.86 -2.58 1.70
C ASP A 145 13.88 -1.45 1.63
N GLN A 146 14.66 -1.28 2.69
CA GLN A 146 15.62 -0.18 2.84
C GLN A 146 15.03 1.24 2.79
N GLY A 147 13.71 1.42 2.93
CA GLY A 147 13.07 2.74 3.01
C GLY A 147 12.96 3.52 1.69
N ASP A 148 13.12 2.85 0.53
CA ASP A 148 13.08 3.51 -0.78
C ASP A 148 11.72 3.36 -1.49
N LEU A 149 11.07 4.48 -1.78
CA LEU A 149 9.90 4.57 -2.66
C LEU A 149 10.31 5.06 -4.05
N ARG A 150 10.11 4.21 -5.06
CA ARG A 150 10.27 4.56 -6.47
C ARG A 150 8.98 4.35 -7.24
N VAL A 151 8.58 5.37 -7.99
CA VAL A 151 7.40 5.34 -8.84
C VAL A 151 7.78 5.88 -10.21
N ASN A 152 7.80 5.00 -11.22
CA ASN A 152 7.99 5.40 -12.62
C ASN A 152 6.79 4.96 -13.45
N SER A 153 5.96 5.93 -13.86
CA SER A 153 4.82 5.67 -14.74
C SER A 153 4.39 6.92 -15.50
N ALA A 154 4.45 6.84 -16.83
CA ALA A 154 4.07 7.96 -17.70
C ALA A 154 2.56 8.23 -17.76
N SER A 155 1.72 7.22 -17.49
CA SER A 155 0.26 7.32 -17.58
C SER A 155 -0.42 7.71 -16.26
N LEU A 156 0.33 7.70 -15.15
CA LEU A 156 -0.20 7.89 -13.81
C LEU A 156 -0.71 9.32 -13.63
N GLN A 157 -1.95 9.47 -13.18
CA GLN A 157 -2.65 10.74 -12.95
C GLN A 157 -2.89 11.00 -11.46
N GLU A 158 -3.05 9.94 -10.66
CA GLU A 158 -3.29 10.02 -9.22
C GLU A 158 -2.35 9.07 -8.47
N LEU A 159 -1.60 9.61 -7.52
CA LEU A 159 -0.77 8.86 -6.59
C LEU A 159 -1.19 9.20 -5.16
N ALA A 160 -1.56 8.18 -4.40
CA ALA A 160 -1.81 8.30 -2.98
C ALA A 160 -0.96 7.27 -2.22
N VAL A 161 -0.15 7.76 -1.28
CA VAL A 161 0.65 6.94 -0.37
C VAL A 161 0.26 7.31 1.06
N ASP A 162 -0.25 6.33 1.81
CA ASP A 162 -0.73 6.52 3.17
C ASP A 162 0.08 5.70 4.18
N ARG A 163 0.45 6.39 5.27
CA ARG A 163 1.05 5.94 6.53
C ARG A 163 1.92 4.69 6.42
N GLU A 164 3.21 4.93 6.30
CA GLU A 164 4.25 3.93 6.49
C GLU A 164 4.38 3.55 7.97
N SER A 165 4.38 2.27 8.31
CA SER A 165 4.85 1.79 9.64
C SER A 165 6.38 1.64 9.69
N GLY A 166 7.09 2.23 8.72
CA GLY A 166 8.51 2.11 8.45
C GLY A 166 9.14 3.48 8.15
N LEU A 167 10.47 3.52 8.05
CA LEU A 167 11.22 4.74 7.80
C LEU A 167 11.50 4.88 6.30
N THR A 168 11.08 5.99 5.71
CA THR A 168 11.46 6.35 4.34
C THR A 168 12.79 7.09 4.31
N HIS A 169 13.71 6.63 3.48
CA HIS A 169 15.03 7.23 3.23
C HIS A 169 15.11 7.90 1.84
N ARG A 170 14.36 7.40 0.86
CA ARG A 170 14.33 8.01 -0.48
C ARG A 170 12.96 7.93 -1.12
N VAL A 171 12.56 9.03 -1.74
CA VAL A 171 11.37 9.12 -2.59
C VAL A 171 11.81 9.60 -3.97
N ASP A 172 11.57 8.80 -5.00
CA ASP A 172 11.81 9.18 -6.40
C ASP A 172 10.56 8.90 -7.23
N ILE A 173 9.91 9.97 -7.69
CA ILE A 173 8.66 9.90 -8.44
C ILE A 173 8.89 10.52 -9.81
N VAL A 174 8.73 9.71 -10.85
CA VAL A 174 8.75 10.12 -12.26
C VAL A 174 7.40 9.80 -12.87
N ALA A 175 6.52 10.81 -12.86
CA ALA A 175 5.13 10.68 -13.31
C ALA A 175 4.69 11.94 -14.06
N PRO A 176 5.04 12.09 -15.34
CA PRO A 176 4.82 13.31 -16.11
C PRO A 176 3.35 13.73 -16.25
N ALA A 177 2.42 12.77 -16.25
CA ALA A 177 0.97 13.02 -16.37
C ALA A 177 0.25 13.16 -15.01
N LEU A 178 1.00 13.17 -13.89
CA LEU A 178 0.43 13.18 -12.55
C LEU A 178 -0.28 14.50 -12.27
N LYS A 179 -1.56 14.44 -11.90
CA LYS A 179 -2.39 15.60 -11.55
C LYS A 179 -2.59 15.73 -10.05
N GLN A 180 -2.65 14.61 -9.33
CA GLN A 180 -2.87 14.57 -7.90
C GLN A 180 -1.82 13.71 -7.19
N LEU A 181 -1.16 14.30 -6.21
CA LEU A 181 -0.20 13.67 -5.32
C LEU A 181 -0.70 13.79 -3.88
N SER A 182 -0.86 12.65 -3.19
CA SER A 182 -1.12 12.59 -1.76
C SER A 182 -0.08 11.69 -1.12
N MET A 183 0.65 12.21 -0.13
CA MET A 183 1.78 11.53 0.50
C MET A 183 1.69 11.70 2.01
N SER A 184 1.70 10.60 2.75
CA SER A 184 1.83 10.56 4.21
C SER A 184 2.90 9.56 4.61
N LEU A 185 4.02 10.03 5.17
CA LEU A 185 5.19 9.21 5.45
C LEU A 185 5.90 9.58 6.76
N ILE A 186 6.76 8.67 7.24
CA ILE A 186 7.64 8.87 8.39
C ILE A 186 9.09 8.80 7.87
N ALA A 187 9.84 9.88 8.02
CA ALA A 187 11.19 10.05 7.50
C ALA A 187 12.24 10.17 8.61
N THR A 188 13.49 9.86 8.26
CA THR A 188 14.67 10.36 8.99
C THR A 188 15.42 11.36 8.09
N GLU A 189 16.44 10.90 7.38
CA GLU A 189 17.15 11.63 6.35
C GLU A 189 16.56 11.23 5.00
N VAL A 190 15.50 11.94 4.56
CA VAL A 190 14.81 11.60 3.31
C VAL A 190 15.33 12.44 2.14
N SER A 191 15.80 11.76 1.10
CA SER A 191 16.07 12.36 -0.22
C SER A 191 14.80 12.30 -1.06
N ILE A 192 14.26 13.47 -1.46
CA ILE A 192 13.01 13.56 -2.22
C ILE A 192 13.28 14.14 -3.61
N SER A 193 12.86 13.40 -4.64
CA SER A 193 12.88 13.79 -6.04
C SER A 193 11.50 13.54 -6.64
N VAL A 194 10.86 14.59 -7.17
CA VAL A 194 9.54 14.49 -7.80
C VAL A 194 9.55 15.22 -9.13
N LEU A 195 9.42 14.45 -10.21
CA LEU A 195 9.26 14.92 -11.58
C LEU A 195 7.81 14.69 -12.03
N ALA A 196 6.95 15.66 -11.69
CA ALA A 196 5.53 15.66 -11.98
C ALA A 196 5.05 17.06 -12.46
N PRO A 197 5.43 17.50 -13.68
CA PRO A 197 5.14 18.85 -14.20
C PRO A 197 3.65 19.18 -14.36
N MET A 198 2.76 18.19 -14.38
CA MET A 198 1.32 18.39 -14.53
C MET A 198 0.55 18.37 -13.20
N VAL A 199 1.25 18.36 -12.05
CA VAL A 199 0.59 18.22 -10.76
C VAL A 199 -0.16 19.50 -10.40
N GLU A 200 -1.44 19.35 -10.13
CA GLU A 200 -2.35 20.44 -9.75
C GLU A 200 -2.65 20.40 -8.25
N LYS A 201 -2.81 19.18 -7.71
CA LYS A 201 -3.14 18.95 -6.30
C LYS A 201 -2.01 18.19 -5.60
N VAL A 202 -1.45 18.78 -4.56
CA VAL A 202 -0.46 18.19 -3.67
C VAL A 202 -0.98 18.24 -2.24
N SER A 203 -1.01 17.08 -1.59
CA SER A 203 -1.14 16.92 -0.15
C SER A 203 0.07 16.12 0.30
N TRP A 204 0.91 16.73 1.12
CA TRP A 204 2.13 16.13 1.61
C TRP A 204 2.18 16.28 3.11
N HIS A 205 2.39 15.17 3.80
CA HIS A 205 2.48 15.10 5.25
C HIS A 205 3.66 14.21 5.62
N CYS A 206 4.72 14.80 6.16
CA CYS A 206 5.93 14.10 6.53
C CYS A 206 6.19 14.31 8.01
N CYS A 207 6.23 13.21 8.77
CA CYS A 207 6.69 13.21 10.15
C CYS A 207 8.16 12.77 10.19
N TYR A 208 8.95 13.47 10.97
CA TYR A 208 10.37 13.19 11.15
C TYR A 208 10.59 12.50 12.50
N ARG A 209 11.48 11.51 12.52
CA ARG A 209 11.86 10.85 13.77
C ARG A 209 12.78 11.76 14.59
N ALA A 210 12.63 11.68 15.92
CA ALA A 210 13.56 12.21 16.92
C ALA A 210 15.05 12.15 16.46
N GLY A 211 15.71 13.31 16.42
CA GLY A 211 17.10 13.52 16.03
C GLY A 211 17.41 13.49 14.53
N SER A 212 16.43 13.43 13.63
CA SER A 212 16.69 13.22 12.18
C SER A 212 17.12 14.48 11.42
N ILE A 213 16.44 15.60 11.61
CA ILE A 213 16.79 16.88 10.98
C ILE A 213 16.86 17.93 12.09
N THR A 214 18.06 18.39 12.39
CA THR A 214 18.31 19.37 13.46
C THR A 214 18.91 20.66 12.91
N PHE A 215 18.40 21.78 13.43
CA PHE A 215 18.87 23.13 13.18
C PHE A 215 19.27 23.77 14.52
N GLY A 216 20.49 23.50 14.97
CA GLY A 216 20.93 23.87 16.32
C GLY A 216 20.16 23.09 17.38
N LEU A 217 19.39 23.79 18.21
CA LEU A 217 18.53 23.19 19.24
C LEU A 217 17.15 22.78 18.72
N TRP A 218 16.79 23.15 17.50
CA TRP A 218 15.50 22.84 16.93
C TRP A 218 15.56 21.53 16.16
N GLU A 219 14.57 20.69 16.35
CA GLU A 219 14.35 19.47 15.60
C GLU A 219 13.09 19.62 14.77
N LEU A 220 13.18 19.32 13.48
CA LEU A 220 12.01 19.25 12.61
C LEU A 220 11.19 18.01 12.98
N GLU A 221 9.92 18.20 13.36
CA GLU A 221 9.02 17.10 13.70
C GLU A 221 8.07 16.77 12.56
N GLN A 222 7.57 17.80 11.87
CA GLN A 222 6.57 17.62 10.83
C GLN A 222 6.65 18.71 9.77
N VAL A 223 6.45 18.31 8.51
CA VAL A 223 6.20 19.21 7.39
C VAL A 223 4.90 18.82 6.72
N THR A 224 4.01 19.78 6.58
CA THR A 224 2.74 19.61 5.86
C THR A 224 2.68 20.64 4.73
N LEU A 225 2.43 20.17 3.51
CA LEU A 225 2.22 21.02 2.33
C LEU A 225 0.90 20.63 1.70
N GLU A 226 0.01 21.61 1.55
CA GLU A 226 -1.29 21.42 0.93
C GLU A 226 -1.53 22.52 -0.11
N THR A 227 -1.88 22.11 -1.32
CA THR A 227 -2.41 23.01 -2.34
C THR A 227 -3.92 23.02 -2.25
N SER A 228 -4.52 24.20 -2.24
CA SER A 228 -5.98 24.34 -2.14
C SER A 228 -6.72 23.75 -3.36
N GLU A 229 -7.99 23.41 -3.16
CA GLU A 229 -8.86 22.92 -4.24
C GLU A 229 -9.47 24.03 -5.11
N SER A 230 -9.42 25.29 -4.65
CA SER A 230 -10.08 26.43 -5.28
C SER A 230 -9.09 27.34 -6.01
N GLN A 231 -9.43 27.74 -7.25
CA GLN A 231 -8.70 28.76 -8.00
C GLN A 231 -8.57 30.04 -7.16
N GLY A 232 -7.37 30.31 -6.63
CA GLY A 232 -7.03 31.56 -5.93
C GLY A 232 -6.54 31.43 -4.49
N GLN A 233 -6.58 30.25 -3.86
CA GLN A 233 -5.97 30.05 -2.54
C GLN A 233 -4.50 29.62 -2.70
N LEU A 234 -3.61 30.32 -1.98
CA LEU A 234 -2.18 30.03 -1.98
C LEU A 234 -1.89 28.65 -1.35
N PRO A 235 -0.85 27.94 -1.82
CA PRO A 235 -0.41 26.72 -1.15
C PRO A 235 -0.03 27.03 0.30
N SER A 236 -0.46 26.18 1.24
CA SER A 236 -0.10 26.29 2.64
C SER A 236 1.05 25.35 2.96
N LEU A 237 2.11 25.90 3.56
CA LEU A 237 3.24 25.14 4.10
C LEU A 237 3.26 25.33 5.62
N GLN A 238 3.13 24.24 6.37
CA GLN A 238 3.21 24.21 7.82
C GLN A 238 4.43 23.40 8.23
N ILE A 239 5.26 23.99 9.07
CA ILE A 239 6.48 23.39 9.60
C ILE A 239 6.35 23.36 11.12
N HIS A 240 6.40 22.16 11.70
CA HIS A 240 6.43 21.96 13.14
C HIS A 240 7.83 21.53 13.56
N ALA A 241 8.40 22.25 14.52
CA ALA A 241 9.71 21.97 15.08
C ALA A 241 9.66 22.07 16.61
N SER A 242 10.41 21.20 17.29
CA SER A 242 10.52 21.20 18.75
C SER A 242 11.96 21.43 19.20
N ILE A 243 12.15 21.70 20.49
CA ILE A 243 13.49 21.93 21.05
C ILE A 243 14.04 20.60 21.56
N VAL A 244 15.24 20.23 21.10
CA VAL A 244 16.03 19.14 21.65
C VAL A 244 16.55 19.56 23.02
N CYS A 245 15.94 19.08 24.08
CA CYS A 245 16.48 19.22 25.43
C CYS A 245 17.74 18.36 25.56
N LEU A 246 18.92 18.95 25.29
CA LEU A 246 20.21 18.39 25.68
C LEU A 246 20.39 18.52 27.20
N LEU A 247 19.62 17.75 27.97
CA LEU A 247 20.01 17.45 29.35
C LEU A 247 21.13 16.42 29.28
N SER A 248 22.34 16.89 28.97
CA SER A 248 23.54 16.18 29.41
C SER A 248 23.49 16.17 30.93
N CYS A 249 23.06 15.05 31.51
CA CYS A 249 23.35 14.72 32.89
C CYS A 249 24.87 14.52 32.97
N SER A 250 25.61 15.62 33.05
CA SER A 250 26.99 15.59 33.52
C SER A 250 26.90 15.10 34.96
N GLN A 251 27.30 13.85 35.16
CA GLN A 251 27.66 13.34 36.47
C GLN A 251 28.62 14.35 37.11
N PHE A 252 28.11 15.18 38.02
CA PHE A 252 28.94 15.80 39.04
C PHE A 252 29.28 14.70 40.04
N THR A 253 30.27 13.87 39.72
CA THR A 253 31.11 13.29 40.78
C THR A 253 32.00 14.43 41.28
N ALA A 254 31.49 15.20 42.25
CA ALA A 254 32.34 15.96 43.12
C ALA A 254 32.90 14.97 44.15
N MET A 255 34.22 14.82 44.09
CA MET A 255 35.07 14.12 45.03
C MET A 255 35.09 14.90 46.35
N GLU A 256 34.66 14.28 47.44
CA GLU A 256 35.20 14.45 48.81
C GLU A 256 34.94 13.18 49.63
#